data_AF-A0A371P6T3-F1
#
_entry.id   AF-A0A371P6T3-F1
#
_cell.length_a   1.000
_cell.length_b   1.000
_cell.length_c   1.000
_cell.angle_alpha   90.00
_cell.angle_beta   90.00
_cell.angle_gamma   90.00
#
_symmetry.space_group_name_H-M   'P 1'
#
loop_
_entity.id
_entity.type
_entity.pdbx_description
1 polymer ?
#
loop_
_entity_poly.entity_id
_entity_poly.type
_entity_poly.pdbx_seq_one_letter_code
_entity_poly.pdbx_strand_id
1 'polypeptide(L)'
;MMIIRESLTRFPWKFQQKKKVAIVGDGKSGKSTIAHFLLRFYEAKQGTIEVINIPINYISKESWSKKLALCFKNSTYFPIQVDQTFFLVGTFLKPN
;
A
#
# COMPACT_ATOMS: atom_id res chain seq x y z
N MET A 1 -3.16 -8.36 11.51
CA MET A 1 -3.07 -7.07 12.22
C MET A 1 -1.93 -6.30 11.58
N MET A 2 -2.16 -5.12 11.00
CA MET A 2 -1.06 -4.27 10.51
C MET A 2 -0.91 -3.10 11.47
N ILE A 3 0.30 -2.90 12.00
CA ILE A 3 0.63 -1.83 12.94
C ILE A 3 1.53 -0.83 12.22
N ILE A 4 1.10 0.43 12.10
CA ILE A 4 1.96 1.51 11.65
C ILE A 4 2.38 2.30 12.90
N ARG A 5 3.67 2.22 13.25
CA ARG A 5 4.27 3.03 14.29
C ARG A 5 4.98 4.21 13.60
N GLU A 6 4.36 5.38 13.68
CA GLU A 6 4.82 6.75 13.34
C GLU A 6 5.37 7.10 11.94
N SER A 7 4.57 7.86 11.20
CA SER A 7 4.81 9.26 10.85
C SER A 7 3.51 9.83 10.28
N LEU A 8 3.15 11.04 10.72
CA LEU A 8 1.94 11.83 10.43
C LEU A 8 0.76 11.55 11.37
N THR A 9 0.79 12.28 12.50
CA THR A 9 -0.22 12.42 13.57
C THR A 9 -0.45 11.20 14.48
N ARG A 10 0.39 11.14 15.53
CA ARG A 10 0.26 10.54 16.88
C ARG A 10 -0.71 9.35 17.07
N PHE A 11 -0.18 8.30 17.72
CA PHE A 11 -0.78 7.03 18.17
C PHE A 11 -0.60 5.81 17.24
N PRO A 12 -0.37 4.60 17.81
CA PRO A 12 -0.19 3.38 17.03
C PRO A 12 -1.50 2.98 16.33
N TRP A 13 -1.49 2.95 15.01
CA TRP A 13 -2.65 2.50 14.24
C TRP A 13 -2.61 0.99 14.10
N LYS A 14 -3.71 0.32 14.46
CA LYS A 14 -3.88 -1.12 14.29
C LYS A 14 -5.05 -1.40 13.37
N PHE A 15 -4.79 -2.12 12.28
CA PHE A 15 -5.84 -2.56 11.36
C PHE A 15 -6.11 -4.05 11.51
N GLN A 16 -7.39 -4.40 11.60
CA GLN A 16 -7.83 -5.80 11.59
C GLN A 16 -7.76 -6.36 10.17
N GLN A 17 -7.40 -7.64 10.04
CA GLN A 17 -7.44 -8.32 8.75
C GLN A 17 -8.88 -8.41 8.24
N LYS A 18 -9.02 -8.41 6.90
CA LYS A 18 -10.32 -8.56 6.20
C LYS A 18 -11.34 -7.46 6.53
N LYS A 19 -10.91 -6.33 7.10
CA LYS A 19 -11.73 -5.14 7.30
C LYS A 19 -11.31 -4.06 6.31
N LYS A 20 -12.30 -3.35 5.77
CA LYS A 20 -12.06 -2.15 4.95
C LYS A 20 -11.75 -0.99 5.88
N VAL A 21 -10.71 -0.23 5.54
CA VAL A 21 -10.26 0.93 6.29
C VAL A 21 -10.19 2.09 5.31
N ALA A 22 -10.75 3.24 5.70
CA ALA A 22 -10.63 4.48 4.96
C ALA A 22 -9.69 5.43 5.70
N ILE A 23 -8.76 6.05 4.97
CA ILE A 23 -7.90 7.11 5.50
C ILE A 23 -8.38 8.42 4.87
N VAL A 24 -8.96 9.28 5.70
CA VAL A 24 -9.61 10.53 5.28
C VAL A 24 -8.88 11.72 5.89
N GLY A 25 -8.89 12.86 5.20
CA GLY A 25 -8.28 14.10 5.68
C GLY A 25 -8.09 15.09 4.54
N ASP A 26 -7.64 16.29 4.85
CA ASP A 26 -7.51 17.39 3.89
C ASP A 26 -6.38 17.19 2.86
N GLY A 27 -6.39 17.99 1.80
CA GLY A 27 -5.29 17.99 0.82
C GLY A 27 -3.93 18.09 1.51
N LYS A 28 -2.96 17.26 1.09
CA LYS A 28 -1.59 17.20 1.66
C LYS A 28 -1.47 16.69 3.10
N SER A 29 -2.52 16.11 3.69
CA SER A 29 -2.45 15.48 5.03
C SER A 29 -1.57 14.21 5.12
N GLY A 30 -0.89 13.83 4.03
CA GLY A 30 0.00 12.66 4.01
C GLY A 30 -0.65 11.31 3.68
N LYS A 31 -1.91 11.28 3.23
CA LYS A 31 -2.61 10.05 2.77
C LYS A 31 -1.80 9.25 1.75
N SER A 32 -1.33 9.91 0.69
CA SER A 32 -0.51 9.26 -0.35
C SER A 32 0.85 8.81 0.19
N THR A 33 1.39 9.53 1.18
CA THR A 33 2.64 9.14 1.85
C THR A 33 2.48 7.79 2.57
N ILE A 34 1.35 7.56 3.23
CA ILE A 34 1.04 6.27 3.85
C ILE A 34 0.99 5.17 2.79
N ALA A 35 0.31 5.40 1.67
CA ALA A 35 0.29 4.44 0.56
C ALA A 35 1.71 4.10 0.06
N HIS A 36 2.59 5.10 -0.09
CA HIS A 36 3.97 4.89 -0.51
C HIS A 36 4.80 4.08 0.50
N PHE A 37 4.60 4.27 1.81
CA PHE A 37 5.23 3.43 2.82
C PHE A 37 4.74 1.98 2.77
N LEU A 38 3.43 1.77 2.57
CA LEU A 38 2.87 0.43 2.41
C LEU A 38 3.39 -0.26 1.15
N LEU A 39 3.56 0.49 0.06
CA LEU A 39 4.18 -0.01 -1.17
C LEU A 39 5.70 -0.21 -1.03
N ARG A 40 6.31 0.21 0.09
CA ARG A 40 7.75 0.22 0.33
C ARG A 40 8.54 1.01 -0.73
N PHE A 41 7.95 2.07 -1.26
CA PHE A 41 8.68 3.07 -2.07
C PHE A 41 9.55 3.98 -1.21
N TYR A 42 9.19 4.14 0.06
CA TYR A 42 10.00 4.82 1.06
C TYR A 42 10.21 3.93 2.28
N GLU A 43 11.34 4.13 2.94
CA GLU A 43 11.63 3.55 4.26
C GLU A 43 11.32 4.58 5.34
N ALA A 44 10.67 4.13 6.41
CA ALA A 44 10.35 4.99 7.54
C ALA A 44 11.67 5.34 8.27
N LYS A 45 11.97 6.64 8.39
CA LYS A 45 13.16 7.11 9.13
C LYS A 45 13.03 6.89 10.64
N GLN A 46 11.80 6.82 11.15
CA GLN A 46 11.47 6.59 12.55
C GLN A 46 10.24 5.69 12.61
N GLY A 47 10.12 4.92 13.69
CA GLY A 47 9.02 3.98 13.87
C GLY A 47 9.16 2.69 13.05
N THR A 48 8.09 1.90 12.98
CA THR A 48 8.10 0.57 12.37
C THR A 48 6.72 0.20 11.84
N ILE A 49 6.69 -0.36 10.63
CA ILE A 49 5.47 -0.94 10.06
C ILE A 49 5.55 -2.45 10.24
N GLU A 50 4.57 -3.03 10.90
CA GLU A 50 4.49 -4.47 11.17
C GLU A 50 3.27 -5.07 10.50
N VAL A 51 3.43 -6.24 9.90
CA VAL A 51 2.35 -7.07 9.37
C VAL A 51 2.33 -8.35 10.18
N ILE A 52 1.28 -8.53 10.99
CA ILE A 52 1.12 -9.68 11.90
C ILE A 52 2.31 -9.79 12.87
N ASN A 53 2.68 -8.66 13.49
CA ASN A 53 3.81 -8.52 14.42
C ASN A 53 5.20 -8.80 13.79
N ILE A 54 5.28 -8.96 12.47
CA ILE A 54 6.54 -9.10 11.74
C ILE A 54 6.84 -7.74 11.11
N PRO A 55 7.99 -7.11 11.40
CA PRO A 55 8.35 -5.87 10.75
C PRO A 55 8.43 -6.06 9.23
N ILE A 56 7.84 -5.14 8.46
CA ILE A 56 7.60 -5.28 7.02
C ILE A 56 8.90 -5.44 6.22
N ASN A 57 10.02 -4.96 6.74
CA ASN A 57 11.35 -5.11 6.18
C ASN A 57 11.89 -6.55 6.22
N TYR A 58 11.38 -7.40 7.14
CA TYR A 58 11.71 -8.83 7.19
C TYR A 58 10.87 -9.67 6.22
N ILE A 59 9.80 -9.10 5.66
CA ILE A 59 8.99 -9.75 4.63
C ILE A 59 9.67 -9.48 3.28
N SER A 60 9.84 -10.52 2.45
CA SER A 60 10.42 -10.34 1.12
C SER A 60 9.58 -9.36 0.29
N LYS A 61 10.23 -8.47 -0.47
CA LYS A 61 9.54 -7.49 -1.32
C LYS A 61 8.59 -8.17 -2.31
N GLU A 62 8.99 -9.31 -2.86
CA GLU A 62 8.18 -10.09 -3.79
C GLU A 62 6.91 -10.69 -3.15
N SER A 63 7.02 -11.28 -1.95
CA SER A 63 5.83 -11.81 -1.25
C SER A 63 4.89 -10.69 -0.81
N TRP A 64 5.44 -9.52 -0.51
CA TRP A 64 4.67 -8.36 -0.10
C TRP A 64 3.96 -7.70 -1.28
N SER A 65 4.63 -7.50 -2.42
CA SER A 65 4.03 -6.88 -3.61
C SER A 65 2.87 -7.71 -4.17
N LYS A 66 2.94 -9.05 -4.10
CA LYS A 66 1.84 -9.95 -4.48
C LYS A 66 0.57 -9.80 -3.64
N LYS A 67 0.66 -9.15 -2.47
CA LYS A 67 -0.48 -8.91 -1.56
C LYS A 67 -1.06 -7.50 -1.70
N LEU A 68 -0.48 -6.67 -2.56
CA LEU A 68 -0.86 -5.27 -2.73
C LEU A 68 -1.45 -5.04 -4.11
N ALA A 69 -2.52 -4.26 -4.16
CA ALA A 69 -3.08 -3.70 -5.37
C ALA A 69 -3.18 -2.19 -5.19
N LEU A 70 -2.72 -1.43 -6.17
CA LEU A 70 -2.79 0.02 -6.18
C LEU A 70 -3.73 0.48 -7.28
N CYS A 71 -4.66 1.37 -6.93
CA CYS A 71 -5.56 2.02 -7.86
C CYS A 71 -5.29 3.52 -7.83
N PHE A 72 -4.92 4.10 -8.96
CA PHE A 72 -4.67 5.52 -9.09
C PHE A 72 -5.96 6.28 -9.34
N LYS A 73 -6.13 7.44 -8.71
CA LYS A 73 -7.29 8.33 -8.93
C LYS A 73 -7.40 8.76 -10.40
N ASN A 74 -6.27 9.01 -11.04
CA ASN A 74 -6.18 9.33 -12.47
C ASN A 74 -5.49 8.16 -13.16
N SER A 75 -6.23 7.43 -14.00
CA SER A 75 -5.67 6.36 -14.82
C SER A 75 -5.08 6.94 -16.10
N THR A 76 -3.80 6.71 -16.35
CA THR A 76 -3.21 6.95 -17.67
C THR A 76 -3.63 5.80 -18.58
N TYR A 77 -4.31 6.11 -19.67
CA TYR A 77 -4.59 5.14 -20.72
C TYR A 77 -3.37 5.00 -21.61
N PHE A 78 -2.94 3.76 -21.83
CA PHE A 78 -1.97 3.48 -22.87
C PHE A 78 -2.72 3.37 -24.21
N PRO A 79 -2.17 3.85 -25.33
CA PRO A 79 -2.77 3.73 -26.65
C PRO A 79 -2.61 2.29 -27.20
N ILE A 80 -3.08 1.32 -26.43
CA ILE A 80 -3.08 -0.11 -26.71
C ILE A 80 -4.47 -0.66 -26.41
N GLN A 81 -4.74 -1.90 -26.80
CA GLN A 81 -6.02 -2.52 -26.48
C GLN A 81 -6.25 -2.61 -24.96
N VAL A 82 -7.51 -2.55 -24.55
CA VAL A 82 -7.90 -2.44 -23.14
C VAL A 82 -7.42 -3.66 -22.33
N ASP A 83 -7.51 -4.86 -22.91
CA ASP A 83 -6.97 -6.11 -22.37
C ASP A 83 -5.46 -6.02 -22.12
N GLN A 84 -4.71 -5.44 -23.06
CA GLN A 84 -3.26 -5.25 -22.95
C GLN A 84 -2.91 -4.24 -21.85
N THR A 85 -3.72 -3.19 -21.68
CA THR A 85 -3.58 -2.24 -20.56
C THR A 85 -3.78 -2.92 -19.21
N PHE A 86 -4.82 -3.74 -19.08
CA PHE A 86 -5.05 -4.52 -17.87
C PHE A 86 -3.98 -5.58 -17.64
N PHE A 87 -3.36 -6.13 -18.68
CA PHE A 87 -2.23 -7.05 -18.52
C PHE A 87 -0.95 -6.34 -18.03
N LEU A 88 -0.66 -5.16 -18.58
CA LEU A 88 0.47 -4.31 -18.19
C LEU A 88 0.34 -3.78 -16.76
N VAL A 89 -0.86 -3.37 -16.36
CA VAL A 89 -1.14 -2.84 -15.01
C VAL A 89 -1.44 -3.98 -14.02
N GLY A 90 -2.03 -5.07 -14.50
CA GLY A 90 -2.61 -6.17 -13.72
C GLY A 90 -1.77 -7.44 -13.65
N THR A 91 -0.46 -7.39 -13.93
CA THR A 91 0.47 -8.49 -13.60
C THR A 91 0.49 -8.82 -12.09
N PHE A 92 -0.19 -8.03 -11.25
CA PHE A 92 -0.45 -8.25 -9.82
C PHE A 92 -1.85 -8.79 -9.47
N LEU A 93 -2.73 -8.98 -10.46
CA LEU A 93 -4.10 -9.45 -10.31
C LEU A 93 -4.34 -10.69 -11.18
N LYS A 94 -3.50 -11.71 -11.05
CA LYS A 94 -3.92 -13.06 -11.49
C LYS A 94 -4.86 -13.61 -10.42
N PRO A 95 -6.15 -13.84 -10.69
CA PRO A 95 -6.97 -14.65 -9.81
C PRO A 95 -6.42 -16.08 -9.86
N ASN A 96 -6.15 -16.64 -8.68
CA ASN A 96 -6.22 -18.09 -8.50
C ASN A 96 -7.70 -18.48 -8.45
#